data_AF-U2P976-F1
#
_entry.id   AF-U2P976-F1
#
_cell.length_a   1.000
_cell.length_b   1.000
_cell.length_c   1.000
_cell.angle_alpha   90.00
_cell.angle_beta   90.00
_cell.angle_gamma   90.00
#
_symmetry.space_group_name_H-M   'P 1'
#
loop_
_entity.id
_entity.type
_entity.pdbx_description
1 polymer ?
#
loop_
_entity_poly.entity_id
_entity_poly.type
_entity_poly.pdbx_seq_one_letter_code
_entity_poly.pdbx_strand_id
1 'polypeptide(L)'
;MRRIKIKTRDGQQKPTISPKELVGAIITEAKLQSQLPHNLVPEHHRVDSPKFKTYRIKGDNHRIVAYSPEEFLRQLHAGSRFDSEGTDTEYMQRFAHRLQELEGYLVSTYSPEAFLADLINRGFVTVE
;
A
#
# COMPACT_ATOMS: atom_id res chain seq x y z
N MET A 1 -43.71 8.68 -10.51
CA MET A 1 -42.42 9.27 -10.94
C MET A 1 -42.03 10.37 -9.96
N ARG A 2 -40.97 10.18 -9.16
CA ARG A 2 -40.58 11.11 -8.08
C ARG A 2 -39.60 12.16 -8.62
N ARG A 3 -40.01 13.43 -8.59
CA ARG A 3 -39.17 14.59 -8.99
C ARG A 3 -38.34 15.06 -7.79
N ILE A 4 -37.02 14.99 -7.91
CA ILE A 4 -36.10 15.58 -6.92
C ILE A 4 -35.99 17.08 -7.23
N LYS A 5 -36.44 17.93 -6.31
CA LYS A 5 -36.25 19.38 -6.36
C LYS A 5 -35.10 19.74 -5.43
N ILE A 6 -33.97 20.14 -6.00
CA ILE A 6 -32.84 20.72 -5.25
C ILE A 6 -32.96 22.24 -5.40
N LYS A 7 -33.18 22.95 -4.28
CA LYS A 7 -33.09 24.42 -4.23
C LYS A 7 -31.74 24.79 -3.61
N THR A 8 -30.89 25.46 -4.38
CA THR A 8 -29.66 26.09 -3.87
C THR A 8 -29.96 27.57 -3.60
N ARG A 9 -29.57 28.05 -2.42
CA ARG A 9 -29.48 29.48 -2.10
C ARG A 9 -28.33 30.05 -2.94
N ASP A 10 -28.67 30.70 -4.03
CA ASP A 10 -28.06 31.93 -4.54
C ASP A 10 -28.78 32.25 -5.85
N GLY A 11 -29.25 33.49 -5.98
CA GLY A 11 -30.21 33.93 -7.00
C GLY A 11 -29.65 34.04 -8.42
N GLN A 12 -28.95 33.01 -8.90
CA GLN A 12 -28.46 32.94 -10.27
C GLN A 12 -29.25 31.88 -11.03
N GLN A 13 -30.09 32.34 -11.95
CA GLN A 13 -30.85 31.51 -12.86
C GLN A 13 -29.88 30.65 -13.67
N LYS A 14 -29.80 29.36 -13.31
CA LYS A 14 -29.08 28.37 -14.08
C LYS A 14 -29.83 28.17 -15.40
N PRO A 15 -29.21 28.33 -16.58
CA PRO A 15 -29.89 28.05 -17.83
C PRO A 15 -30.36 26.59 -17.78
N THR A 16 -31.67 26.39 -18.00
CA THR A 16 -32.27 25.05 -18.06
C THR A 16 -31.84 24.41 -19.38
N ILE A 17 -30.61 23.91 -19.41
CA ILE A 17 -30.05 23.21 -20.55
C ILE A 17 -30.77 21.85 -20.60
N SER A 18 -31.50 21.62 -21.69
CA SER A 18 -32.13 20.33 -21.96
C SER A 18 -31.06 19.23 -22.02
N PRO A 19 -31.34 17.97 -21.62
CA PRO A 19 -30.35 16.90 -21.65
C PRO A 19 -29.64 16.73 -23.01
N LYS A 20 -30.31 17.03 -24.13
CA LYS A 20 -29.70 16.99 -25.48
C LYS A 20 -28.67 18.09 -25.70
N GLU A 21 -28.99 19.30 -25.23
CA GLU A 21 -28.10 20.47 -25.31
C GLU A 21 -26.88 20.29 -24.39
N LEU A 22 -27.05 19.61 -23.25
CA LEU A 22 -25.97 19.30 -22.33
C LEU A 22 -24.95 18.36 -22.98
N VAL A 23 -25.43 17.29 -23.63
CA VAL A 23 -24.54 16.34 -24.32
C VAL A 23 -23.82 17.01 -25.49
N GLY A 24 -24.51 17.85 -26.25
CA GLY A 24 -23.89 18.64 -27.33
C GLY A 24 -22.79 19.58 -26.82
N ALA A 25 -23.02 20.26 -25.70
CA ALA A 25 -22.03 21.12 -25.07
C ALA A 25 -20.79 20.33 -24.59
N ILE A 26 -21.00 19.16 -23.94
CA ILE A 26 -19.90 18.30 -23.48
C ILE A 26 -19.05 17.80 -24.65
N ILE A 27 -19.67 17.37 -25.75
CA ILE A 27 -18.95 16.89 -26.95
C ILE A 27 -18.13 18.03 -27.58
N THR A 28 -18.70 19.23 -27.59
CA THR A 28 -18.03 20.42 -28.14
C THR A 28 -16.84 20.84 -27.27
N GLU A 29 -16.99 20.81 -25.95
CA GLU A 29 -15.93 21.14 -24.99
C GLU A 29 -14.78 20.12 -25.06
N ALA A 30 -15.10 18.82 -25.15
CA ALA A 30 -14.10 17.77 -25.32
C ALA A 30 -13.30 17.91 -26.63
N LYS A 31 -13.96 18.35 -27.71
CA LYS A 31 -13.31 18.58 -29.02
C LYS A 31 -12.44 19.85 -29.03
N LEU A 32 -12.74 20.81 -28.17
CA LEU A 32 -11.89 21.99 -27.94
C LEU A 32 -10.67 21.63 -27.08
N GLN A 33 -10.86 20.81 -26.05
CA GLN A 33 -9.78 20.32 -25.19
C GLN A 33 -8.78 19.41 -25.93
N SER A 34 -9.23 18.67 -26.94
CA SER A 34 -8.35 17.86 -27.80
C SER A 34 -7.52 18.69 -28.79
N GLN A 35 -7.80 19.99 -28.95
CA GLN A 35 -7.03 20.91 -29.81
C GLN A 35 -6.00 21.74 -29.04
N LEU A 36 -5.93 21.59 -27.71
CA LEU A 36 -4.88 22.21 -26.92
C LEU A 36 -3.55 21.51 -27.21
N PRO A 37 -2.47 22.27 -27.45
CA PRO A 37 -1.16 21.67 -27.69
C PRO A 37 -0.79 20.80 -26.49
N HIS A 38 -0.34 19.57 -26.74
CA HIS A 38 0.06 18.58 -25.74
C HIS A 38 1.26 19.00 -24.86
N ASN A 39 1.68 20.27 -24.98
CA ASN A 39 2.88 20.84 -24.37
C ASN A 39 2.59 21.55 -23.04
N LEU A 40 1.36 21.52 -22.53
CA LEU A 40 0.96 22.12 -21.25
C LEU A 40 0.65 21.10 -20.15
N VAL A 41 0.86 19.80 -20.39
CA VAL A 41 0.80 18.81 -19.32
C VAL A 41 2.11 18.94 -18.54
N PRO A 42 2.10 19.32 -17.24
CA PRO A 42 3.29 19.21 -16.42
C PRO A 42 3.70 17.75 -16.47
N GLU A 43 4.93 17.50 -16.92
CA GLU A 43 5.59 16.19 -16.87
C GLU A 43 5.12 15.49 -15.59
N HIS A 44 4.40 14.38 -15.73
CA HIS A 44 4.03 13.56 -14.58
C HIS A 44 5.36 13.25 -13.89
N HIS A 45 5.58 13.85 -12.71
CA HIS A 45 6.62 13.39 -11.81
C HIS A 45 6.43 11.88 -11.75
N ARG A 46 7.38 11.14 -12.32
CA ARG A 46 7.40 9.69 -12.24
C ARG A 46 7.36 9.41 -10.76
N VAL A 47 6.19 9.05 -10.25
CA VAL A 47 6.06 8.56 -8.89
C VAL A 47 6.93 7.33 -8.88
N ASP A 48 8.09 7.40 -8.23
CA ASP A 48 8.97 6.26 -8.04
C ASP A 48 8.08 5.10 -7.63
N SER A 49 8.08 4.04 -8.44
CA SER A 49 7.23 2.89 -8.16
C SER A 49 7.52 2.43 -6.74
N PRO A 50 6.49 2.13 -5.92
CA PRO A 50 6.70 1.71 -4.55
C PRO A 50 7.67 0.52 -4.54
N LYS A 51 8.88 0.71 -3.99
CA LYS A 51 9.88 -0.36 -3.87
C LYS A 51 9.50 -1.23 -2.68
N PHE A 52 8.59 -2.19 -2.89
CA PHE A 52 8.36 -3.27 -1.95
C PHE A 52 9.26 -4.46 -2.28
N LYS A 53 9.55 -5.26 -1.26
CA LYS A 53 10.23 -6.54 -1.40
C LYS A 53 9.29 -7.67 -1.00
N THR A 54 9.41 -8.79 -1.69
CA THR A 54 8.70 -10.02 -1.32
C THR A 54 9.68 -10.92 -0.57
N TYR A 55 9.27 -11.34 0.62
CA TYR A 55 10.05 -12.18 1.52
C TYR A 55 9.37 -13.53 1.65
N ARG A 56 10.12 -14.61 1.38
CA ARG A 56 9.64 -15.98 1.55
C ARG A 56 10.25 -16.61 2.79
N ILE A 57 9.39 -17.10 3.68
CA ILE A 57 9.80 -17.76 4.93
C ILE A 57 10.18 -19.21 4.64
N LYS A 58 11.27 -19.70 5.24
CA LYS A 58 11.72 -21.08 5.10
C LYS A 58 10.78 -22.02 5.85
N GLY A 59 10.37 -23.11 5.21
CA GLY A 59 9.53 -24.15 5.82
C GLY A 59 8.03 -23.83 5.83
N ASP A 60 7.65 -22.58 5.52
CA ASP A 60 6.28 -22.17 5.28
C ASP A 60 6.13 -21.74 3.81
N ASN A 61 4.96 -21.96 3.20
CA ASN A 61 4.68 -21.42 1.87
C ASN A 61 4.22 -19.95 1.95
N HIS A 62 4.44 -19.32 3.11
CA HIS A 62 4.08 -17.95 3.43
C HIS A 62 5.02 -16.94 2.79
N ARG A 63 4.43 -15.93 2.16
CA ARG A 63 5.12 -14.80 1.51
C ARG A 63 4.64 -13.51 2.16
N ILE A 64 5.60 -12.69 2.57
CA ILE A 64 5.36 -11.38 3.18
C ILE A 64 5.80 -10.33 2.19
N VAL A 65 4.91 -9.39 1.86
CA VAL A 65 5.23 -8.25 0.99
C VAL A 65 5.36 -7.02 1.86
N ALA A 66 6.56 -6.46 1.98
CA ALA A 66 6.80 -5.35 2.87
C ALA A 66 7.65 -4.25 2.22
N TYR A 67 7.38 -3.01 2.64
CA TYR A 67 8.07 -1.79 2.20
C TYR A 67 9.26 -1.45 3.10
N SER A 68 9.24 -1.94 4.35
CA SER A 68 10.30 -1.72 5.33
C SER A 68 10.45 -2.94 6.26
N PRO A 69 11.56 -3.05 7.00
CA PRO A 69 11.76 -4.12 7.98
C PRO A 69 10.70 -4.13 9.10
N GLU A 70 10.21 -2.96 9.52
CA GLU A 70 9.13 -2.84 10.52
C GLU A 70 7.84 -3.44 9.99
N GLU A 71 7.48 -3.14 8.74
CA GLU A 71 6.27 -3.65 8.12
C GLU A 71 6.36 -5.17 7.88
N PHE A 72 7.57 -5.66 7.54
CA PHE A 72 7.84 -7.09 7.49
C PHE A 72 7.60 -7.74 8.85
N LEU A 73 8.17 -7.18 9.91
CA LEU A 73 8.04 -7.70 11.26
C LEU A 73 6.59 -7.71 11.73
N ARG A 74 5.85 -6.63 11.48
CA ARG A 74 4.44 -6.52 11.82
C ARG A 74 3.58 -7.57 11.12
N GLN A 75 3.85 -7.83 9.83
CA GLN A 75 3.15 -8.90 9.11
C GLN A 75 3.55 -10.29 9.59
N LEU A 76 4.83 -10.51 9.89
CA LEU A 76 5.32 -11.77 10.45
C LEU A 76 4.68 -12.05 11.82
N HIS A 77 4.62 -11.03 12.67
CA HIS A 77 3.99 -11.07 13.99
C HIS A 77 2.48 -11.36 13.87
N ALA A 78 1.76 -10.62 13.02
CA ALA A 78 0.33 -10.84 12.80
C ALA A 78 0.01 -12.22 12.18
N GLY A 79 0.91 -12.75 11.36
CA GLY A 79 0.81 -14.09 10.78
C GLY A 79 1.26 -15.21 11.72
N SER A 80 1.84 -14.88 12.87
CA SER A 80 2.36 -15.85 13.83
C SER A 80 1.23 -16.65 14.47
N ARG A 81 1.32 -17.98 14.39
CA ARG A 81 0.37 -18.89 15.03
C ARG A 81 0.66 -19.15 16.51
N PHE A 82 1.87 -18.82 16.97
CA PHE A 82 2.36 -19.16 18.30
C PHE A 82 2.46 -17.97 19.24
N ASP A 83 2.78 -16.79 18.71
CA ASP A 83 3.03 -15.57 19.49
C ASP A 83 2.43 -14.39 18.72
N SER A 84 1.13 -14.14 18.86
CA SER A 84 0.46 -12.99 18.23
C SER A 84 0.08 -11.89 19.23
N GLU A 85 0.39 -12.09 20.51
CA GLU A 85 0.10 -11.13 21.58
C GLU A 85 1.36 -10.35 22.01
N GLY A 86 1.19 -9.04 22.18
CA GLY A 86 2.21 -8.13 22.68
C GLY A 86 2.66 -7.11 21.64
N THR A 87 3.81 -6.50 21.89
CA THR A 87 4.46 -5.56 20.97
C THR A 87 5.38 -6.29 20.00
N ASP A 88 5.69 -5.66 18.86
CA ASP A 88 6.61 -6.23 17.87
C ASP A 88 8.00 -6.51 18.45
N THR A 89 8.46 -5.69 19.40
CA THR A 89 9.73 -5.90 20.12
C THR A 89 9.71 -7.15 20.99
N GLU A 90 8.63 -7.38 21.75
CA GLU A 90 8.47 -8.58 22.56
C GLU A 90 8.38 -9.83 21.68
N TYR A 91 7.68 -9.71 20.56
CA TYR A 91 7.61 -10.76 19.55
C TYR A 91 9.01 -11.14 19.05
N MET A 92 9.85 -10.17 18.68
CA MET A 92 11.23 -10.43 18.26
C MET A 92 12.03 -11.21 19.32
N GLN A 93 11.88 -10.85 20.60
CA GLN A 93 12.58 -11.51 21.71
C GLN A 93 12.14 -12.96 21.88
N ARG A 94 10.82 -13.21 21.87
CA ARG A 94 10.26 -14.57 21.97
C ARG A 94 10.64 -15.41 20.76
N PHE A 95 10.55 -14.83 19.56
CA PHE A 95 10.97 -15.48 18.32
C PHE A 95 12.44 -15.87 18.36
N ALA A 96 13.32 -14.96 18.80
CA ALA A 96 14.75 -15.22 18.91
C ALA A 96 15.07 -16.36 19.87
N HIS A 97 14.45 -16.36 21.05
CA HIS A 97 14.60 -17.44 22.02
C HIS A 97 14.14 -18.78 21.44
N ARG A 98 12.97 -18.79 20.80
CA ARG A 98 12.40 -20.00 20.18
C ARG A 98 13.27 -20.54 19.05
N LEU A 99 13.77 -19.66 18.18
CA LEU A 99 14.65 -20.04 17.09
C LEU A 99 15.98 -20.58 17.63
N GLN A 100 16.49 -20.02 18.72
CA GLN A 100 17.67 -20.54 19.40
C GLN A 100 17.43 -21.93 19.98
N GLU A 101 16.27 -22.18 20.58
CA GLU A 101 15.92 -23.50 21.13
C GLU A 101 15.73 -24.57 20.04
N LEU A 102 15.16 -24.20 18.89
CA LEU A 102 14.82 -25.14 17.81
C LEU A 102 15.98 -25.37 16.83
N GLU A 103 16.68 -24.31 16.44
CA GLU A 103 17.68 -24.34 15.36
C GLU A 103 19.09 -23.97 15.85
N GLY A 104 19.24 -23.56 17.11
CA GLY A 104 20.55 -23.22 17.70
C GLY A 104 21.09 -21.83 17.30
N TYR A 105 20.30 -21.01 16.62
CA TYR A 105 20.73 -19.70 16.13
C TYR A 105 20.14 -18.54 16.92
N LEU A 106 21.01 -17.61 17.32
CA LEU A 106 20.62 -16.34 17.92
C LEU A 106 20.41 -15.27 16.84
N VAL A 107 19.24 -14.65 16.79
CA VAL A 107 18.96 -13.50 15.91
C VAL A 107 18.92 -12.21 16.72
N SER A 108 19.40 -11.12 16.13
CA SER A 108 19.43 -9.81 16.76
C SER A 108 18.02 -9.28 16.97
N THR A 109 17.73 -8.82 18.19
CA THR A 109 16.43 -8.21 18.56
C THR A 109 16.54 -6.72 18.88
N TYR A 110 17.67 -6.10 18.52
CA TYR A 110 17.95 -4.69 18.77
C TYR A 110 17.10 -3.75 17.90
N SER A 111 16.88 -4.12 16.64
CA SER A 111 16.01 -3.39 15.71
C SER A 111 15.37 -4.34 14.69
N PRO A 112 14.20 -4.00 14.12
CA PRO A 112 13.56 -4.79 13.06
C PRO A 112 14.47 -5.02 11.85
N GLU A 113 15.30 -4.04 11.52
CA GLU A 113 16.29 -4.13 10.44
C GLU A 113 17.38 -5.16 10.73
N ALA A 114 17.97 -5.15 11.92
CA ALA A 114 18.98 -6.13 12.32
C ALA A 114 18.39 -7.55 12.37
N PHE A 115 17.16 -7.68 12.87
CA PHE A 115 16.43 -8.95 12.93
C PHE A 115 16.19 -9.53 11.54
N LEU A 116 15.63 -8.73 10.61
CA LEU A 116 15.40 -9.16 9.24
C LEU A 116 16.71 -9.52 8.53
N ALA A 117 17.77 -8.72 8.72
CA ALA A 117 19.08 -9.00 8.13
C ALA A 117 19.63 -10.36 8.60
N ASP A 118 19.52 -10.66 9.89
CA ASP A 118 19.96 -11.94 10.44
C ASP A 118 19.13 -13.12 9.92
N LEU A 119 17.81 -12.96 9.79
CA LEU A 119 16.95 -14.00 9.22
C LEU A 119 17.31 -14.31 7.76
N ILE A 120 17.67 -13.28 6.99
CA ILE A 120 18.13 -13.45 5.60
C ILE A 120 19.50 -14.12 5.57
N ASN A 121 20.45 -13.63 6.36
CA ASN A 121 21.82 -14.16 6.39
C ASN A 121 21.86 -15.64 6.81
N ARG A 122 20.98 -16.02 7.74
CA ARG A 122 20.84 -17.41 8.19
C ARG A 122 19.97 -18.28 7.27
N GLY A 123 19.37 -17.68 6.24
CA GLY A 123 18.57 -18.39 5.24
C GLY A 123 17.18 -18.81 5.71
N PHE A 124 16.68 -18.26 6.82
CA PHE A 124 15.29 -18.44 7.27
C PHE A 124 14.32 -17.60 6.45
N VAL A 125 14.81 -16.51 5.85
CA VAL A 125 14.04 -15.65 4.95
C VAL A 125 14.82 -15.47 3.67
N THR A 126 14.14 -15.52 2.53
CA THR A 126 14.74 -15.20 1.22
C THR A 126 13.99 -14.04 0.59
N VAL A 127 14.75 -13.10 0.00
CA VAL A 127 14.20 -11.96 -0.73
C VAL A 127 14.09 -12.33 -2.21
N GLU A 128 12.94 -12.08 -2.82
CA GLU A 128 12.70 -12.22 -4.26
C GLU A 128 12.86 -10.90 -5.01
#